data_AF-A0A8J7C8S6-F1
#
_entry.id   AF-A0A8J7C8S6-F1
#
_cell.length_a   1.000
_cell.length_b   1.000
_cell.length_c   1.000
_cell.angle_alpha   90.00
_cell.angle_beta   90.00
_cell.angle_gamma   90.00
#
_symmetry.space_group_name_H-M   'P 1'
#
loop_
_entity.id
_entity.type
_entity.pdbx_description
1 polymer ?
#
loop_
_entity_poly.entity_id
_entity_poly.type
_entity_poly.pdbx_seq_one_letter_code
_entity_poly.pdbx_strand_id
1 'polypeptide(L)'
;MININDPLIKKFIENLHKAVERKSKNLSSSSYDDYIRENRVIKIFCEDKTRGPRQCAVAMNARYKTDLNNEDIIRVLKANRLSYQTKRAELLNWAEEMVEAFAKALDTHKPKDFDEFMTIRNRAIRTNDYERYKIQERIASLMLYVKHPELDSGTDAEALEKFGNVYMKHFIYDVSDFLRNICSKPKATAKGDKKDAQAEKIELLENMLNRSDMLLKDLQDEFDARIKQSHQDDLVEFFSRLNSEKYGCILDEVLNARNGVRKLRKENVQLHPEIGGLFILIERFAQFIRDSEINPILKPGAVKEVRLEEVESCDYDGSPFLNTTEIKKVRVLSPGWVYKNKDVQISRPRLKEVTREEGK
;
A
#
# COMPACT_ATOMS: atom_id res chain seq x y z
N MET A 1 -20.60 17.67 19.58
CA MET A 1 -19.37 18.32 20.08
C MET A 1 -19.15 17.80 21.48
N ILE A 2 -17.96 17.27 21.73
CA ILE A 2 -17.59 16.64 22.99
C ILE A 2 -17.37 17.73 24.04
N ASN A 3 -17.85 17.52 25.27
CA ASN A 3 -17.73 18.51 26.34
C ASN A 3 -16.31 18.51 26.95
N ILE A 4 -15.38 19.25 26.35
CA ILE A 4 -13.98 19.38 26.81
C ILE A 4 -13.82 19.95 28.23
N ASN A 5 -14.89 20.48 28.84
CA ASN A 5 -14.85 20.98 30.22
C ASN A 5 -15.07 19.87 31.25
N ASP A 6 -15.54 18.68 30.85
CA ASP A 6 -15.67 17.54 31.74
C ASP A 6 -14.28 17.07 32.21
N PRO A 7 -14.02 16.97 33.53
CA PRO A 7 -12.74 16.51 34.07
C PRO A 7 -12.32 15.11 33.59
N LEU A 8 -13.26 14.21 33.34
CA LEU A 8 -12.97 12.86 32.83
C LEU A 8 -12.49 12.93 31.38
N ILE A 9 -13.14 13.76 30.56
CA ILE A 9 -12.78 13.99 29.16
C ILE A 9 -11.42 14.68 29.05
N LYS A 10 -11.13 15.68 29.92
CA LYS A 10 -9.79 16.29 29.98
C LYS A 10 -8.70 15.25 30.27
N LYS A 11 -8.92 14.40 31.27
CA LYS A 11 -7.99 13.32 31.60
C LYS A 11 -7.82 12.32 30.45
N PHE A 12 -8.88 12.04 29.70
CA PHE A 12 -8.80 11.22 28.50
C PHE A 12 -7.94 11.86 27.41
N ILE A 13 -8.15 13.14 27.11
CA ILE A 13 -7.35 13.89 26.14
C ILE A 13 -5.87 13.91 26.54
N GLU A 14 -5.56 14.15 27.82
CA GLU A 14 -4.18 14.08 28.34
C GLU A 14 -3.54 12.69 28.15
N ASN A 15 -4.32 11.62 28.33
CA ASN A 15 -3.83 10.25 28.14
C ASN A 15 -3.59 9.94 26.66
N LEU A 16 -4.48 10.40 25.76
CA LEU A 16 -4.27 10.31 24.32
C LEU A 16 -3.00 11.04 23.90
N HIS A 17 -2.82 12.28 24.34
CA HIS A 17 -1.64 13.07 24.03
C HIS A 17 -0.35 12.36 24.44
N LYS A 18 -0.27 11.88 25.68
CA LYS A 18 0.88 11.08 26.16
C LYS A 18 1.10 9.81 25.34
N ALA A 19 0.04 9.15 24.90
CA ALA A 19 0.14 7.96 24.05
C ALA A 19 0.69 8.29 22.66
N VAL A 20 0.31 9.43 22.07
CA VAL A 20 0.82 9.94 20.79
C VAL A 20 2.28 10.37 20.92
N GLU A 21 2.64 11.15 21.94
CA GLU A 21 4.03 11.57 22.18
C GLU A 21 4.97 10.36 22.35
N ARG A 22 4.55 9.37 23.14
CA ARG A 22 5.34 8.15 23.38
C ARG A 22 5.61 7.40 22.07
N LYS A 23 4.61 7.26 21.19
CA LYS A 23 4.77 6.61 19.88
C LYS A 23 5.63 7.46 18.95
N SER A 24 5.44 8.79 18.98
CA SER A 24 6.18 9.76 18.19
C SER A 24 7.69 9.71 18.43
N LYS A 25 8.11 9.49 19.69
CA LYS A 25 9.53 9.38 20.06
C LYS A 25 10.24 8.16 19.45
N ASN A 26 9.50 7.10 19.13
CA ASN A 26 10.05 5.83 18.67
C ASN A 26 10.06 5.68 17.14
N LEU A 27 9.67 6.72 16.42
CA LEU A 27 9.65 6.74 14.97
C LEU A 27 11.05 7.04 14.43
N SER A 28 11.47 6.39 13.33
CA SER A 28 12.73 6.69 12.61
C SER A 28 12.51 7.58 11.38
N SER A 29 13.42 8.52 11.12
CA SER A 29 13.24 9.68 10.22
C SER A 29 13.01 9.39 8.74
N SER A 30 13.33 8.20 8.24
CA SER A 30 13.44 7.92 6.80
C SER A 30 12.14 7.43 6.13
N SER A 31 11.08 7.07 6.87
CA SER A 31 9.83 6.51 6.31
C SER A 31 8.60 7.41 6.43
N TYR A 32 8.75 8.68 6.86
CA TYR A 32 7.59 9.53 7.17
C TYR A 32 6.90 10.11 5.95
N ASP A 33 7.66 10.51 4.93
CA ASP A 33 7.10 11.35 3.86
C ASP A 33 6.00 10.62 3.07
N ASP A 34 6.17 9.32 2.85
CA ASP A 34 5.13 8.50 2.23
C ASP A 34 3.88 8.42 3.10
N TYR A 35 4.03 8.15 4.40
CA TYR A 35 2.88 8.07 5.30
C TYR A 35 2.18 9.42 5.49
N ILE A 36 2.92 10.52 5.57
CA ILE A 36 2.37 11.87 5.65
C ILE A 36 1.50 12.14 4.43
N ARG A 37 2.04 11.91 3.23
CA ARG A 37 1.30 12.12 1.98
C ARG A 37 0.04 11.27 1.94
N GLU A 38 0.14 9.97 2.21
CA GLU A 38 -0.98 9.05 2.22
C GLU A 38 -2.05 9.41 3.27
N ASN A 39 -1.63 9.73 4.50
CA ASN A 39 -2.53 10.06 5.60
C ASN A 39 -3.32 11.33 5.32
N ARG A 40 -2.68 12.34 4.70
CA ARG A 40 -3.36 13.58 4.29
C ARG A 40 -4.40 13.33 3.20
N VAL A 41 -4.09 12.48 2.23
CA VAL A 41 -5.06 12.04 1.21
C VAL A 41 -6.26 11.35 1.87
N ILE A 42 -6.01 10.44 2.82
CA ILE A 42 -7.06 9.73 3.55
C ILE A 42 -7.90 10.70 4.40
N LYS A 43 -7.29 11.67 5.10
CA LYS A 43 -8.00 12.71 5.87
C LYS A 43 -8.99 13.48 5.00
N ILE A 44 -8.60 13.84 3.78
CA ILE A 44 -9.51 14.50 2.83
C ILE A 44 -10.72 13.63 2.48
N PHE A 45 -10.54 12.31 2.35
CA PHE A 45 -11.67 11.39 2.15
C PHE A 45 -12.51 11.19 3.42
N CYS A 46 -11.92 11.31 4.60
CA CYS A 46 -12.66 11.31 5.87
C CYS A 46 -13.57 12.54 6.02
N GLU A 47 -13.14 13.70 5.48
CA GLU A 47 -13.96 14.92 5.47
C GLU A 47 -15.13 14.84 4.49
N ASP A 48 -14.89 14.25 3.32
CA ASP A 48 -15.90 14.11 2.27
C ASP A 48 -15.65 12.84 1.45
N LYS A 49 -16.40 11.80 1.81
CA LYS A 49 -16.34 10.47 1.18
C LYS A 49 -16.78 10.44 -0.27
N THR A 50 -17.44 11.49 -0.76
CA THR A 50 -17.94 11.55 -2.15
C THR A 50 -16.89 12.02 -3.14
N ARG A 51 -15.75 12.56 -2.66
CA ARG A 51 -14.70 13.09 -3.53
C ARG A 51 -14.16 12.05 -4.49
N GLY A 52 -13.96 12.46 -5.74
CA GLY A 52 -13.14 11.75 -6.71
C GLY A 52 -11.65 12.06 -6.55
N PRO A 53 -10.74 11.29 -7.18
CA PRO A 53 -9.30 11.51 -7.10
C PRO A 53 -8.87 12.92 -7.52
N ARG A 54 -9.46 13.48 -8.59
CA ARG A 54 -9.20 14.85 -9.05
C ARG A 54 -9.58 15.91 -8.01
N GLN A 55 -10.73 15.77 -7.36
CA GLN A 55 -11.18 16.70 -6.31
C GLN A 55 -10.30 16.60 -5.06
N CYS A 56 -9.85 15.38 -4.73
CA CYS A 56 -8.88 15.16 -3.66
C CYS A 56 -7.53 15.83 -3.95
N ALA A 57 -7.01 15.74 -5.18
CA ALA A 57 -5.79 16.42 -5.59
C ALA A 57 -5.89 17.95 -5.44
N VAL A 58 -7.01 18.54 -5.88
CA VAL A 58 -7.27 19.99 -5.71
C VAL A 58 -7.26 20.37 -4.22
N ALA A 59 -7.94 19.60 -3.37
CA ALA A 59 -7.97 19.86 -1.94
C ALA A 59 -6.59 19.67 -1.26
N MET A 60 -5.81 18.67 -1.68
CA MET A 60 -4.44 18.44 -1.21
C MET A 60 -3.56 19.65 -1.52
N ASN A 61 -3.55 20.09 -2.78
CA ASN A 61 -2.70 21.19 -3.23
C ASN A 61 -3.08 22.51 -2.55
N ALA A 62 -4.39 22.76 -2.38
CA ALA A 62 -4.87 23.95 -1.69
C ALA A 62 -4.48 23.98 -0.20
N ARG A 63 -4.58 22.85 0.51
CA ARG A 63 -4.35 22.81 1.97
C ARG A 63 -2.88 22.64 2.35
N TYR A 64 -2.16 21.79 1.64
CA TYR A 64 -0.81 21.36 2.02
C TYR A 64 0.29 21.90 1.09
N LYS A 65 -0.06 22.77 0.14
CA LYS A 65 0.88 23.38 -0.83
C LYS A 65 1.70 22.33 -1.59
N THR A 66 1.04 21.25 -2.00
CA THR A 66 1.61 20.18 -2.83
C THR A 66 1.35 20.41 -4.32
N ASP A 67 1.96 19.60 -5.17
CA ASP A 67 1.82 19.58 -6.63
C ASP A 67 1.23 18.25 -7.16
N LEU A 68 0.39 17.59 -6.35
CA LEU A 68 -0.18 16.30 -6.69
C LEU A 68 -1.22 16.41 -7.81
N ASN A 69 -1.19 15.47 -8.75
CA ASN A 69 -2.18 15.34 -9.81
C ASN A 69 -3.16 14.17 -9.56
N ASN A 70 -4.08 13.95 -10.49
CA ASN A 70 -5.06 12.85 -10.42
C ASN A 70 -4.40 11.46 -10.30
N GLU A 71 -3.34 11.20 -11.06
CA GLU A 71 -2.64 9.92 -11.07
C GLU A 71 -1.92 9.65 -9.75
N ASP A 72 -1.37 10.68 -9.11
CA ASP A 72 -0.71 10.53 -7.81
C ASP A 72 -1.71 10.09 -6.72
N ILE A 73 -2.92 10.66 -6.73
CA ILE A 73 -4.00 10.21 -5.83
C ILE A 73 -4.42 8.78 -6.16
N ILE A 74 -4.53 8.42 -7.44
CA ILE A 74 -4.84 7.04 -7.84
C ILE A 74 -3.76 6.07 -7.35
N ARG A 75 -2.47 6.44 -7.41
CA ARG A 75 -1.36 5.62 -6.88
C ARG A 75 -1.50 5.40 -5.37
N VAL A 76 -1.78 6.45 -4.60
CA VAL A 76 -2.04 6.34 -3.15
C VAL A 76 -3.21 5.40 -2.86
N LEU A 77 -4.31 5.54 -3.61
CA LEU A 77 -5.48 4.68 -3.45
C LEU A 77 -5.19 3.22 -3.83
N LYS A 78 -4.38 2.97 -4.87
CA LYS A 78 -3.96 1.62 -5.27
C LYS A 78 -3.07 0.98 -4.20
N ALA A 79 -2.04 1.70 -3.73
CA ALA A 79 -1.13 1.23 -2.69
C ALA A 79 -1.86 0.80 -1.41
N ASN A 80 -2.97 1.47 -1.10
CA ASN A 80 -3.78 1.23 0.10
C ASN A 80 -5.02 0.35 -0.15
N ARG A 81 -5.19 -0.23 -1.36
CA ARG A 81 -6.37 -1.04 -1.78
C ARG A 81 -7.72 -0.30 -1.68
N LEU A 82 -7.71 1.03 -1.81
CA LEU A 82 -8.88 1.93 -1.75
C LEU A 82 -9.37 2.42 -3.13
N SER A 83 -8.95 1.76 -4.21
CA SER A 83 -9.30 2.14 -5.58
C SER A 83 -10.79 1.94 -5.89
N TYR A 84 -11.41 0.89 -5.34
CA TYR A 84 -12.83 0.61 -5.50
C TYR A 84 -13.67 1.56 -4.63
N GLN A 85 -14.45 2.43 -5.27
CA GLN A 85 -15.23 3.46 -4.58
C GLN A 85 -16.23 2.89 -3.57
N THR A 86 -16.92 1.81 -3.91
CA THR A 86 -17.90 1.15 -3.02
C THR A 86 -17.25 0.62 -1.75
N LYS A 87 -16.10 -0.07 -1.87
CA LYS A 87 -15.32 -0.58 -0.74
C LYS A 87 -14.67 0.54 0.09
N ARG A 88 -14.18 1.59 -0.57
CA ARG A 88 -13.69 2.79 0.13
C ARG A 88 -14.81 3.44 0.94
N ALA A 89 -16.01 3.57 0.38
CA ALA A 89 -17.17 4.10 1.10
C ALA A 89 -17.58 3.20 2.27
N GLU A 90 -17.57 1.88 2.12
CA GLU A 90 -17.82 0.92 3.20
C GLU A 90 -16.87 1.13 4.39
N LEU A 91 -15.56 1.29 4.12
CA LEU A 91 -14.55 1.56 5.15
C LEU A 91 -14.74 2.92 5.83
N LEU A 92 -15.00 3.97 5.05
CA LEU A 92 -15.21 5.32 5.58
C LEU A 92 -16.49 5.38 6.43
N ASN A 93 -17.57 4.72 6.01
CA ASN A 93 -18.82 4.63 6.78
C ASN A 93 -18.61 3.84 8.08
N TRP A 94 -17.88 2.72 8.05
CA TRP A 94 -17.53 2.00 9.27
C TRP A 94 -16.71 2.85 10.23
N ALA A 95 -15.75 3.63 9.72
CA ALA A 95 -14.92 4.51 10.55
C ALA A 95 -15.77 5.64 11.17
N GLU A 96 -16.70 6.21 10.40
CA GLU A 96 -17.66 7.21 10.86
C GLU A 96 -18.56 6.64 11.96
N GLU A 97 -19.19 5.48 11.74
CA GLU A 97 -20.02 4.77 12.74
C GLU A 97 -19.24 4.48 14.04
N MET A 98 -17.98 4.04 13.91
CA MET A 98 -17.13 3.73 15.06
C MET A 98 -16.80 4.98 15.87
N VAL A 99 -16.48 6.10 15.20
CA VAL A 99 -16.14 7.37 15.84
C VAL A 99 -17.38 8.02 16.49
N GLU A 100 -18.55 7.89 15.88
CA GLU A 100 -19.82 8.33 16.48
C GLU A 100 -20.16 7.53 17.74
N ALA A 101 -20.02 6.20 17.69
CA ALA A 101 -20.22 5.34 18.86
C ALA A 101 -19.20 5.64 19.97
N PHE A 102 -17.95 5.93 19.60
CA PHE A 102 -16.92 6.40 20.53
C PHE A 102 -17.33 7.70 21.23
N ALA A 103 -17.75 8.72 20.47
CA ALA A 103 -18.14 10.02 21.03
C ALA A 103 -19.35 9.88 21.96
N LYS A 104 -20.34 9.08 21.56
CA LYS A 104 -21.50 8.75 22.40
C LYS A 104 -21.07 8.10 23.71
N ALA A 105 -20.20 7.08 23.67
CA ALA A 105 -19.71 6.42 24.88
C ALA A 105 -18.90 7.37 25.77
N LEU A 106 -18.10 8.26 25.16
CA LEU A 106 -17.31 9.26 25.88
C LEU A 106 -18.20 10.31 26.54
N ASP A 107 -19.33 10.69 25.96
CA ASP A 107 -20.25 11.66 26.55
C ASP A 107 -21.17 11.03 27.62
N THR A 108 -21.61 9.79 27.44
CA THR A 108 -22.57 9.15 28.37
C THR A 108 -21.90 8.46 29.56
N HIS A 109 -20.62 8.06 29.41
CA HIS A 109 -19.88 7.25 30.37
C HIS A 109 -20.57 5.91 30.73
N LYS A 110 -21.42 5.38 29.85
CA LYS A 110 -22.20 4.15 30.13
C LYS A 110 -21.50 2.89 29.58
N PRO A 111 -21.43 1.79 30.35
CA PRO A 111 -20.90 0.52 29.87
C PRO A 111 -21.55 0.01 28.58
N LYS A 112 -22.89 0.15 28.46
CA LYS A 112 -23.63 -0.28 27.27
C LYS A 112 -23.18 0.44 25.99
N ASP A 113 -22.91 1.74 26.08
CA ASP A 113 -22.45 2.52 24.93
C ASP A 113 -20.99 2.19 24.58
N PHE A 114 -20.17 1.84 25.59
CA PHE A 114 -18.83 1.28 25.36
C PHE A 114 -18.87 -0.09 24.67
N ASP A 115 -19.78 -0.97 25.06
CA ASP A 115 -19.95 -2.29 24.43
C ASP A 115 -20.36 -2.15 22.95
N GLU A 116 -21.27 -1.20 22.65
CA GLU A 116 -21.67 -0.86 21.29
C GLU A 116 -20.47 -0.38 20.45
N PHE A 117 -19.66 0.53 20.99
CA PHE A 117 -18.40 0.96 20.37
C PHE A 117 -17.48 -0.24 20.10
N MET A 118 -17.29 -1.14 21.08
CA MET A 118 -16.42 -2.31 20.92
C MET A 118 -16.94 -3.29 19.85
N THR A 119 -18.27 -3.48 19.75
CA THR A 119 -18.89 -4.30 18.70
C THR A 119 -18.58 -3.73 17.31
N ILE A 120 -18.77 -2.43 17.10
CA ILE A 120 -18.49 -1.78 15.81
C ILE A 120 -17.00 -1.83 15.51
N ARG A 121 -16.15 -1.46 16.48
CA ARG A 121 -14.70 -1.43 16.35
C ARG A 121 -14.09 -2.79 15.99
N ASN A 122 -14.69 -3.90 16.46
CA ASN A 122 -14.25 -5.26 16.15
C ASN A 122 -14.82 -5.82 14.83
N ARG A 123 -15.75 -5.11 14.17
CA ARG A 123 -16.30 -5.50 12.86
C ARG A 123 -15.22 -5.41 11.79
N ALA A 124 -14.76 -6.54 11.26
CA ALA A 124 -13.74 -6.56 10.21
C ALA A 124 -14.36 -6.27 8.84
N ILE A 125 -13.84 -5.25 8.15
CA ILE A 125 -14.17 -4.99 6.75
C ILE A 125 -13.18 -5.74 5.87
N ARG A 126 -13.69 -6.48 4.88
CA ARG A 126 -12.88 -7.38 4.04
C ARG A 126 -12.72 -6.85 2.62
N THR A 127 -11.53 -7.09 2.06
CA THR A 127 -11.20 -6.90 0.65
C THR A 127 -12.00 -7.87 -0.23
N ASN A 128 -11.94 -7.69 -1.55
CA ASN A 128 -12.55 -8.63 -2.49
C ASN A 128 -11.95 -10.05 -2.38
N ASP A 129 -10.70 -10.15 -1.96
CA ASP A 129 -10.00 -11.42 -1.72
C ASP A 129 -10.26 -11.99 -0.32
N TYR A 130 -11.30 -11.49 0.38
CA TYR A 130 -11.71 -11.87 1.73
C TYR A 130 -10.66 -11.62 2.85
N GLU A 131 -9.58 -10.91 2.55
CA GLU A 131 -8.60 -10.47 3.56
C GLU A 131 -9.12 -9.26 4.33
N ARG A 132 -8.69 -9.09 5.59
CA ARG A 132 -9.00 -7.87 6.34
C ARG A 132 -8.22 -6.68 5.79
N TYR A 133 -8.88 -5.53 5.66
CA TYR A 133 -8.19 -4.29 5.30
C TYR A 133 -7.17 -3.89 6.38
N LYS A 134 -5.87 -3.94 6.04
CA LYS A 134 -4.78 -3.52 6.95
C LYS A 134 -4.87 -2.05 7.36
N ILE A 135 -5.51 -1.22 6.54
CA ILE A 135 -5.66 0.22 6.76
C ILE A 135 -6.90 0.59 7.59
N GLN A 136 -7.73 -0.39 7.96
CA GLN A 136 -9.01 -0.14 8.62
C GLN A 136 -8.84 0.74 9.88
N GLU A 137 -7.96 0.34 10.81
CA GLU A 137 -7.67 1.11 12.02
C GLU A 137 -7.00 2.46 11.71
N ARG A 138 -6.19 2.55 10.65
CA ARG A 138 -5.56 3.80 10.20
C ARG A 138 -6.59 4.83 9.74
N ILE A 139 -7.61 4.41 8.98
CA ILE A 139 -8.72 5.29 8.59
C ILE A 139 -9.48 5.77 9.84
N ALA A 140 -9.79 4.87 10.78
CA ALA A 140 -10.51 5.24 12.00
C ALA A 140 -9.74 6.24 12.87
N SER A 141 -8.43 6.06 13.04
CA SER A 141 -7.59 7.00 13.81
C SER A 141 -7.59 8.39 13.20
N LEU A 142 -7.55 8.51 11.87
CA LEU A 142 -7.62 9.79 11.17
C LEU A 142 -9.03 10.39 11.25
N MET A 143 -10.06 9.55 11.08
CA MET A 143 -11.47 9.96 11.18
C MET A 143 -11.80 10.56 12.56
N LEU A 144 -11.22 10.01 13.63
CA LEU A 144 -11.40 10.49 15.00
C LEU A 144 -11.10 11.99 15.12
N TYR A 145 -9.92 12.43 14.64
CA TYR A 145 -9.52 13.84 14.71
C TYR A 145 -10.19 14.72 13.64
N VAL A 146 -10.66 14.14 12.53
CA VAL A 146 -11.46 14.88 11.54
C VAL A 146 -12.85 15.23 12.09
N LYS A 147 -13.49 14.28 12.79
CA LYS A 147 -14.84 14.46 13.34
C LYS A 147 -14.86 15.14 14.71
N HIS A 148 -13.81 14.96 15.50
CA HIS A 148 -13.64 15.53 16.83
C HIS A 148 -12.31 16.27 16.95
N PRO A 149 -12.14 17.39 16.22
CA PRO A 149 -10.93 18.21 16.30
C PRO A 149 -10.69 18.76 17.72
N GLU A 150 -11.72 18.86 18.55
CA GLU A 150 -11.62 19.27 19.95
C GLU A 150 -10.79 18.31 20.84
N LEU A 151 -10.51 17.09 20.38
CA LEU A 151 -9.64 16.13 21.07
C LEU A 151 -8.15 16.37 20.83
N ASP A 152 -7.79 17.26 19.89
CA ASP A 152 -6.40 17.55 19.56
C ASP A 152 -5.73 18.40 20.66
N SER A 153 -4.79 17.80 21.37
CA SER A 153 -4.00 18.47 22.39
C SER A 153 -2.65 18.88 21.82
N GLY A 154 -2.61 20.07 21.22
CA GLY A 154 -1.38 20.63 20.63
C GLY A 154 -1.23 20.26 19.16
N THR A 155 -0.55 19.14 18.87
CA THR A 155 -0.23 18.71 17.49
C THR A 155 -0.41 17.21 17.31
N ASP A 156 -1.35 16.57 18.02
CA ASP A 156 -1.55 15.13 17.96
C ASP A 156 -2.07 14.73 16.58
N ALA A 157 -3.03 15.49 16.05
CA ALA A 157 -3.59 15.23 14.73
C ALA A 157 -2.54 15.31 13.60
N GLU A 158 -1.50 16.15 13.76
CA GLU A 158 -0.36 16.24 12.85
C GLU A 158 0.65 15.12 13.08
N ALA A 159 0.91 14.75 14.34
CA ALA A 159 1.81 13.65 14.68
C ALA A 159 1.30 12.31 14.12
N LEU A 160 -0.02 12.09 14.18
CA LEU A 160 -0.67 10.93 13.59
C LEU A 160 -0.45 10.82 12.07
N GLU A 161 -0.23 11.92 11.35
CA GLU A 161 0.07 11.86 9.91
C GLU A 161 1.36 11.10 9.61
N LYS A 162 2.25 10.91 10.60
CA LYS A 162 3.49 10.15 10.46
C LYS A 162 3.33 8.65 10.73
N PHE A 163 2.18 8.23 11.26
CA PHE A 163 2.00 6.87 11.74
C PHE A 163 1.54 5.94 10.61
N GLY A 164 2.20 4.78 10.53
CA GLY A 164 1.79 3.65 9.69
C GLY A 164 0.66 2.81 10.31
N ASN A 165 0.30 1.72 9.64
CA ASN A 165 -0.83 0.87 10.04
C ASN A 165 -0.67 0.31 11.45
N VAL A 166 0.52 -0.17 11.81
CA VAL A 166 0.79 -0.77 13.12
C VAL A 166 0.64 0.27 14.24
N TYR A 167 1.28 1.43 14.13
CA TYR A 167 1.13 2.49 15.13
C TYR A 167 -0.32 2.96 15.28
N MET A 168 -1.06 3.09 14.17
CA MET A 168 -2.47 3.49 14.20
C MET A 168 -3.37 2.43 14.83
N LYS A 169 -3.15 1.15 14.53
CA LYS A 169 -3.85 0.02 15.18
C LYS A 169 -3.68 0.07 16.69
N HIS A 170 -2.44 0.27 17.15
CA HIS A 170 -2.14 0.37 18.58
C HIS A 170 -2.63 1.68 19.21
N PHE A 171 -2.73 2.77 18.45
CA PHE A 171 -3.41 3.99 18.91
C PHE A 171 -4.90 3.74 19.18
N ILE A 172 -5.62 3.03 18.29
CA ILE A 172 -7.02 2.67 18.55
C ILE A 172 -7.17 1.76 19.78
N TYR A 173 -6.22 0.85 20.04
CA TYR A 173 -6.24 0.07 21.28
C TYR A 173 -6.11 0.96 22.54
N ASP A 174 -5.27 1.99 22.49
CA ASP A 174 -5.15 2.95 23.59
C ASP A 174 -6.44 3.76 23.77
N VAL A 175 -7.05 4.23 22.67
CA VAL A 175 -8.37 4.91 22.68
C VAL A 175 -9.42 4.03 23.36
N SER A 176 -9.51 2.75 23.00
CA SER A 176 -10.47 1.81 23.59
C SER A 176 -10.25 1.61 25.09
N ASP A 177 -9.01 1.56 25.55
CA ASP A 177 -8.70 1.37 26.97
C ASP A 177 -8.99 2.60 27.81
N PHE A 178 -8.60 3.77 27.31
CA PHE A 178 -8.88 5.01 28.00
C PHE A 178 -10.39 5.25 28.09
N LEU A 179 -11.13 4.90 27.05
CA LEU A 179 -12.59 4.96 27.08
C LEU A 179 -13.18 3.93 28.05
N ARG A 180 -12.67 2.70 28.09
CA ARG A 180 -13.09 1.68 29.07
C ARG A 180 -12.94 2.18 30.50
N ASN A 181 -11.83 2.84 30.82
CA ASN A 181 -11.57 3.37 32.16
C ASN A 181 -12.56 4.48 32.57
N ILE A 182 -13.16 5.17 31.60
CA ILE A 182 -14.21 6.16 31.85
C ILE A 182 -15.57 5.47 32.04
N CYS A 183 -15.94 4.54 31.15
CA CYS A 183 -17.25 3.90 31.16
C CYS A 183 -17.40 2.81 32.24
N SER A 184 -16.31 2.16 32.61
CA SER A 184 -16.27 1.05 33.56
C SER A 184 -15.45 1.45 34.78
N LYS A 185 -15.96 2.37 35.61
CA LYS A 185 -15.42 2.55 36.96
C LYS A 185 -15.74 1.29 37.78
N PRO A 186 -14.77 0.62 38.40
CA PRO A 186 -15.07 -0.35 39.44
C PRO A 186 -15.88 0.37 40.52
N LYS A 187 -16.90 -0.29 41.07
CA LYS A 187 -17.53 0.16 42.32
C LYS A 187 -16.40 0.23 43.35
N ALA A 188 -16.00 1.44 43.75
CA ALA A 188 -15.08 1.61 44.87
C ALA A 188 -15.72 0.93 46.09
N THR A 189 -15.27 -0.27 46.41
CA THR A 189 -15.58 -0.91 47.68
C THR A 189 -14.91 -0.07 48.75
N ALA A 190 -15.72 0.70 49.46
CA ALA A 190 -15.28 1.42 50.62
C ALA A 190 -14.62 0.42 51.60
N LYS A 191 -13.33 0.65 51.89
CA LYS A 191 -12.45 -0.10 52.83
C LYS A 191 -11.72 -1.33 52.23
N GLY A 192 -10.79 -1.08 51.31
CA GLY A 192 -9.76 -2.03 50.83
C GLY A 192 -8.47 -1.28 50.44
N ASP A 193 -7.77 -0.76 51.46
CA ASP A 193 -6.68 0.22 51.34
C ASP A 193 -5.42 -0.30 50.61
N LYS A 194 -4.93 0.50 49.65
CA LYS A 194 -3.64 0.45 48.93
C LYS A 194 -3.27 -0.82 48.13
N LYS A 195 -3.55 -2.03 48.61
CA LYS A 195 -3.19 -3.28 47.92
C LYS A 195 -4.02 -3.49 46.66
N ASP A 196 -5.31 -3.20 46.70
CA ASP A 196 -6.19 -3.33 45.52
C ASP A 196 -5.83 -2.29 44.44
N ALA A 197 -5.53 -1.05 44.84
CA ALA A 197 -5.04 -0.02 43.92
C ALA A 197 -3.65 -0.35 43.34
N GLN A 198 -2.79 -1.06 44.07
CA GLN A 198 -1.51 -1.56 43.56
C GLN A 198 -1.72 -2.74 42.60
N ALA A 199 -2.63 -3.66 42.89
CA ALA A 199 -2.97 -4.78 42.01
C ALA A 199 -3.57 -4.29 40.68
N GLU A 200 -4.50 -3.33 40.71
CA GLU A 200 -5.04 -2.68 39.50
C GLU A 200 -3.95 -1.97 38.68
N LYS A 201 -3.00 -1.31 39.36
CA LYS A 201 -1.87 -0.67 38.68
C LYS A 201 -0.92 -1.69 38.04
N ILE A 202 -0.69 -2.84 38.71
CA ILE A 202 0.11 -3.94 38.17
C ILE A 202 -0.58 -4.53 36.93
N GLU A 203 -1.87 -4.84 37.00
CA GLU A 203 -2.64 -5.36 35.87
C GLU A 203 -2.62 -4.37 34.67
N LEU A 204 -2.76 -3.07 34.94
CA LEU A 204 -2.64 -2.03 33.91
C LEU A 204 -1.22 -2.02 33.29
N LEU A 205 -0.17 -2.11 34.12
CA LEU A 205 1.22 -2.13 33.65
C LEU A 205 1.52 -3.39 32.84
N GLU A 206 1.04 -4.56 33.26
CA GLU A 206 1.18 -5.83 32.55
C GLU A 206 0.44 -5.79 31.21
N ASN A 207 -0.78 -5.24 31.17
CA ASN A 207 -1.53 -5.05 29.93
C ASN A 207 -0.82 -4.08 28.98
N MET A 208 -0.24 -2.98 29.49
CA MET A 208 0.56 -2.06 28.69
C MET A 208 1.85 -2.70 28.18
N LEU A 209 2.51 -3.53 28.99
CA LEU A 209 3.72 -4.25 28.61
C LEU A 209 3.42 -5.27 27.50
N ASN A 210 2.41 -6.13 27.69
CA ASN A 210 1.97 -7.10 26.69
C ASN A 210 1.63 -6.44 25.35
N ARG A 211 1.04 -5.25 25.37
CA ARG A 211 0.75 -4.47 24.15
C ARG A 211 2.00 -3.87 23.52
N SER A 212 2.95 -3.43 24.34
CA SER A 212 4.24 -2.97 23.84
C SER A 212 5.01 -4.10 23.16
N ASP A 213 4.99 -5.30 23.73
CA ASP A 213 5.60 -6.50 23.13
C ASP A 213 4.89 -6.89 21.83
N MET A 214 3.55 -6.86 21.82
CA MET A 214 2.77 -7.08 20.60
C MET A 214 3.07 -6.02 19.53
N LEU A 215 3.20 -4.75 19.91
CA LEU A 215 3.59 -3.68 19.01
C LEU A 215 4.98 -3.93 18.42
N LEU A 216 5.96 -4.29 19.25
CA LEU A 216 7.32 -4.60 18.79
C LEU A 216 7.34 -5.76 17.81
N LYS A 217 6.57 -6.81 18.09
CA LYS A 217 6.43 -7.96 17.19
C LYS A 217 5.78 -7.58 15.86
N ASP A 218 4.65 -6.86 15.91
CA ASP A 218 3.95 -6.40 14.70
C ASP A 218 4.86 -5.48 13.87
N LEU A 219 5.69 -4.63 14.51
CA LEU A 219 6.67 -3.78 13.84
C LEU A 219 7.81 -4.59 13.20
N GLN A 220 8.31 -5.64 13.88
CA GLN A 220 9.32 -6.55 13.32
C GLN A 220 8.77 -7.27 12.08
N ASP A 221 7.55 -7.79 12.16
CA ASP A 221 6.87 -8.45 11.04
C ASP A 221 6.65 -7.49 9.84
N GLU A 222 6.26 -6.23 10.10
CA GLU A 222 6.14 -5.20 9.06
C GLU A 222 7.49 -4.85 8.44
N PHE A 223 8.55 -4.76 9.25
CA PHE A 223 9.90 -4.45 8.79
C PHE A 223 10.46 -5.57 7.89
N ASP A 224 10.32 -6.83 8.29
CA ASP A 224 10.73 -7.98 7.49
C ASP A 224 9.98 -8.06 6.16
N ALA A 225 8.68 -7.75 6.17
CA ALA A 225 7.88 -7.69 4.95
C ALA A 225 8.37 -6.55 4.02
N ARG A 226 8.68 -5.38 4.56
CA ARG A 226 9.22 -4.24 3.81
C ARG A 226 10.59 -4.53 3.21
N ILE A 227 11.48 -5.18 3.95
CA ILE A 227 12.79 -5.60 3.42
C ILE A 227 12.61 -6.52 2.21
N LYS A 228 11.74 -7.54 2.35
CA LYS A 228 11.45 -8.47 1.25
C LYS A 228 10.86 -7.77 0.02
N GLN A 229 10.03 -6.74 0.22
CA GLN A 229 9.47 -5.94 -0.88
C GLN A 229 10.54 -5.05 -1.52
N SER A 230 11.34 -4.33 -0.73
CA SER A 230 12.42 -3.47 -1.24
C SER A 230 13.40 -4.25 -2.12
N HIS A 231 13.82 -5.44 -1.68
CA HIS A 231 14.68 -6.30 -2.50
C HIS A 231 14.03 -6.70 -3.84
N GLN A 232 12.71 -6.84 -3.89
CA GLN A 232 11.99 -7.13 -5.12
C GLN A 232 11.92 -5.91 -6.03
N ASP A 233 11.62 -4.75 -5.46
CA ASP A 233 11.54 -3.48 -6.20
C ASP A 233 12.91 -3.14 -6.82
N ASP A 234 14.01 -3.35 -6.09
CA ASP A 234 15.38 -3.17 -6.59
C ASP A 234 15.70 -4.10 -7.78
N LEU A 235 15.26 -5.37 -7.72
CA LEU A 235 15.45 -6.32 -8.82
C LEU A 235 14.62 -5.93 -10.05
N VAL A 236 13.36 -5.56 -9.85
CA VAL A 236 12.47 -5.09 -10.92
C VAL A 236 13.07 -3.85 -11.58
N GLU A 237 13.56 -2.90 -10.79
CA GLU A 237 14.22 -1.70 -11.32
C GLU A 237 15.50 -2.06 -12.10
N PHE A 238 16.34 -2.94 -11.57
CA PHE A 238 17.55 -3.40 -12.25
C PHE A 238 17.25 -3.99 -13.64
N PHE A 239 16.30 -4.93 -13.74
CA PHE A 239 15.94 -5.55 -15.02
C PHE A 239 15.18 -4.59 -15.95
N SER A 240 14.42 -3.65 -15.40
CA SER A 240 13.76 -2.59 -16.19
C SER A 240 14.79 -1.67 -16.83
N ARG A 241 15.83 -1.28 -16.08
CA ARG A 241 16.97 -0.53 -16.62
C ARG A 241 17.70 -1.33 -17.68
N LEU A 242 17.96 -2.61 -17.43
CA LEU A 242 18.65 -3.50 -18.36
C LEU A 242 17.91 -3.63 -19.70
N ASN A 243 16.57 -3.57 -19.71
CA ASN A 243 15.77 -3.55 -20.93
C ASN A 243 15.32 -2.16 -21.42
N SER A 244 15.87 -1.09 -20.86
CA SER A 244 15.56 0.26 -21.34
C SER A 244 16.30 0.58 -22.64
N GLU A 245 15.76 1.50 -23.44
CA GLU A 245 16.38 1.95 -24.69
C GLU A 245 17.77 2.56 -24.46
N LYS A 246 18.00 3.21 -23.32
CA LYS A 246 19.30 3.78 -22.93
C LYS A 246 20.43 2.75 -22.93
N TYR A 247 20.12 1.52 -22.52
CA TYR A 247 21.08 0.42 -22.48
C TYR A 247 20.94 -0.52 -23.69
N GLY A 248 20.10 -0.17 -24.67
CA GLY A 248 19.93 -0.92 -25.91
C GLY A 248 19.08 -2.18 -25.79
N CYS A 249 18.11 -2.21 -24.85
CA CYS A 249 17.21 -3.35 -24.66
C CYS A 249 17.96 -4.69 -24.50
N ILE A 250 18.92 -4.76 -23.57
CA ILE A 250 19.87 -5.87 -23.46
C ILE A 250 19.16 -7.23 -23.32
N LEU A 251 18.02 -7.30 -22.63
CA LEU A 251 17.29 -8.56 -22.51
C LEU A 251 16.83 -9.08 -23.89
N ASP A 252 16.33 -8.19 -24.74
CA ASP A 252 15.91 -8.50 -26.11
C ASP A 252 17.11 -8.97 -26.94
N GLU A 253 18.23 -8.25 -26.87
CA GLU A 253 19.45 -8.58 -27.60
C GLU A 253 20.03 -9.92 -27.20
N VAL A 254 20.03 -10.26 -25.90
CA VAL A 254 20.48 -11.57 -25.43
C VAL A 254 19.58 -12.69 -25.98
N LEU A 255 18.27 -12.46 -26.02
CA LEU A 255 17.33 -13.44 -26.56
C LEU A 255 17.50 -13.63 -28.08
N ASN A 256 17.70 -12.53 -28.81
CA ASN A 256 17.99 -12.53 -30.25
C ASN A 256 19.32 -13.21 -30.56
N ALA A 257 20.39 -12.83 -29.85
CA ALA A 257 21.72 -13.40 -29.97
C ALA A 257 21.68 -14.90 -29.68
N ARG A 258 20.98 -15.33 -28.63
CA ARG A 258 20.82 -16.76 -28.30
C ARG A 258 20.16 -17.54 -29.44
N ASN A 259 19.12 -16.98 -30.05
CA ASN A 259 18.48 -17.61 -31.22
C ASN A 259 19.45 -17.70 -32.40
N GLY A 260 20.26 -16.66 -32.63
CA GLY A 260 21.34 -16.67 -33.63
C GLY A 260 22.39 -17.75 -33.35
N VAL A 261 22.92 -17.81 -32.13
CA VAL A 261 23.88 -18.83 -31.68
C VAL A 261 23.34 -20.25 -31.91
N ARG A 262 22.06 -20.48 -31.61
CA ARG A 262 21.40 -21.77 -31.83
C ARG A 262 21.28 -22.14 -33.31
N LYS A 263 21.07 -21.17 -34.20
CA LYS A 263 21.06 -21.40 -35.65
C LYS A 263 22.47 -21.74 -36.16
N LEU A 264 23.47 -20.92 -35.81
CA LEU A 264 24.85 -21.13 -36.21
C LEU A 264 25.40 -22.49 -35.76
N ARG A 265 25.05 -22.92 -34.53
CA ARG A 265 25.40 -24.26 -34.04
C ARG A 265 24.74 -25.38 -34.86
N LYS A 266 23.49 -25.22 -35.30
CA LYS A 266 22.81 -26.20 -36.17
C LYS A 266 23.46 -26.29 -37.55
N GLU A 267 24.00 -25.18 -38.04
CA GLU A 267 24.72 -25.08 -39.30
C GLU A 267 26.20 -25.50 -39.19
N ASN A 268 26.63 -26.00 -38.01
CA ASN A 268 28.01 -26.40 -37.72
C ASN A 268 29.06 -25.31 -37.97
N VAL A 269 28.69 -24.04 -37.83
CA VAL A 269 29.61 -22.91 -37.98
C VAL A 269 30.60 -22.90 -36.81
N GLN A 270 31.90 -22.95 -37.12
CA GLN A 270 32.95 -22.77 -36.13
C GLN A 270 33.36 -21.30 -36.04
N LEU A 271 33.40 -20.80 -34.81
CA LEU A 271 33.94 -19.48 -34.53
C LEU A 271 35.46 -19.52 -34.43
N HIS A 272 36.11 -18.41 -34.75
CA HIS A 272 37.54 -18.23 -34.50
C HIS A 272 37.84 -18.43 -33.00
N PRO A 273 38.94 -19.10 -32.61
CA PRO A 273 39.21 -19.47 -31.22
C PRO A 273 39.09 -18.32 -30.21
N GLU A 274 39.52 -17.12 -30.59
CA GLU A 274 39.54 -15.87 -29.84
C GLU A 274 38.14 -15.40 -29.43
N ILE A 275 37.11 -15.78 -30.19
CA ILE A 275 35.70 -15.48 -29.90
C ILE A 275 34.88 -16.75 -29.63
N GLY A 276 35.52 -17.93 -29.55
CA GLY A 276 34.85 -19.22 -29.36
C GLY A 276 34.03 -19.28 -28.07
N GLY A 277 34.43 -18.53 -27.03
CA GLY A 277 33.69 -18.41 -25.77
C GLY A 277 32.36 -17.67 -25.87
N LEU A 278 32.11 -16.91 -26.95
CA LEU A 278 30.94 -16.04 -27.09
C LEU A 278 29.62 -16.83 -27.07
N PHE A 279 29.58 -17.99 -27.74
CA PHE A 279 28.41 -18.86 -27.73
C PHE A 279 28.06 -19.35 -26.32
N ILE A 280 29.09 -19.64 -25.51
CA ILE A 280 28.89 -20.09 -24.13
C ILE A 280 28.40 -18.92 -23.29
N LEU A 281 29.01 -17.74 -23.41
CA LEU A 281 28.62 -16.54 -22.68
C LEU A 281 27.14 -16.20 -22.92
N ILE A 282 26.70 -16.16 -24.19
CA ILE A 282 25.31 -15.85 -24.55
C ILE A 282 24.32 -16.87 -23.96
N GLU A 283 24.61 -18.18 -24.07
CA GLU A 283 23.74 -19.21 -23.49
C GLU A 283 23.70 -19.15 -21.95
N ARG A 284 24.84 -18.89 -21.30
CA ARG A 284 24.91 -18.73 -19.84
C ARG A 284 24.20 -17.49 -19.35
N PHE A 285 24.33 -16.37 -20.06
CA PHE A 285 23.64 -15.14 -19.69
C PHE A 285 22.12 -15.27 -19.91
N ALA A 286 21.69 -15.88 -21.02
CA ALA A 286 20.29 -16.20 -21.22
C ALA A 286 19.75 -17.18 -20.17
N GLN A 287 20.57 -18.12 -19.68
CA GLN A 287 20.21 -19.02 -18.58
C GLN A 287 20.07 -18.27 -17.26
N PHE A 288 21.02 -17.39 -16.93
CA PHE A 288 20.96 -16.55 -15.73
C PHE A 288 19.68 -15.69 -15.67
N ILE A 289 19.26 -15.09 -16.80
CA ILE A 289 18.01 -14.32 -16.88
C ILE A 289 16.80 -15.22 -16.55
N ARG A 290 16.77 -16.45 -17.10
CA ARG A 290 15.70 -17.42 -16.80
C ARG A 290 15.72 -17.92 -15.36
N ASP A 291 16.90 -18.17 -14.80
CA ASP A 291 17.08 -18.62 -13.42
C ASP A 291 16.70 -17.53 -12.43
N SER A 292 16.81 -16.26 -12.85
CA SER A 292 16.26 -15.09 -12.14
C SER A 292 14.74 -14.95 -12.33
N GLU A 293 14.09 -15.92 -12.98
CA GLU A 293 12.65 -15.99 -13.25
C GLU A 293 12.10 -14.84 -14.12
N ILE A 294 13.01 -14.19 -14.84
CA ILE A 294 12.71 -13.12 -15.80
C ILE A 294 12.43 -13.76 -17.15
N ASN A 295 11.21 -13.61 -17.62
CA ASN A 295 10.70 -14.33 -18.79
C ASN A 295 10.09 -13.37 -19.82
N PRO A 296 10.24 -13.67 -21.12
CA PRO A 296 9.58 -12.90 -22.16
C PRO A 296 8.07 -13.16 -22.14
N ILE A 297 7.27 -12.10 -22.36
CA ILE A 297 5.80 -12.19 -22.42
C ILE A 297 5.38 -12.77 -23.77
N LEU A 298 5.94 -12.23 -24.85
CA LEU A 298 5.69 -12.68 -26.22
C LEU A 298 6.94 -13.32 -26.84
N LYS A 299 6.76 -14.03 -27.95
CA LYS A 299 7.88 -14.60 -28.72
C LYS A 299 8.41 -13.53 -29.70
N PRO A 300 9.70 -13.18 -29.66
CA PRO A 300 10.29 -12.22 -30.60
C PRO A 300 10.08 -12.64 -32.05
N GLY A 301 9.78 -11.66 -32.91
CA GLY A 301 9.58 -11.87 -34.35
C GLY A 301 8.31 -12.65 -34.72
N ALA A 302 7.50 -13.08 -33.75
CA ALA A 302 6.23 -13.74 -34.05
C ALA A 302 5.28 -12.76 -34.72
N VAL A 303 4.56 -13.23 -35.74
CA VAL A 303 3.47 -12.50 -36.36
C VAL A 303 2.17 -13.05 -35.81
N LYS A 304 1.30 -12.16 -35.34
CA LYS A 304 0.05 -12.52 -34.65
C LYS A 304 -1.08 -11.61 -35.10
N GLU A 305 -2.30 -12.09 -34.94
CA GLU A 305 -3.51 -11.29 -35.08
C GLU A 305 -3.92 -10.79 -33.69
N VAL A 306 -4.22 -9.50 -33.56
CA VAL A 306 -4.56 -8.86 -32.29
C VAL A 306 -5.80 -7.98 -32.43
N ARG A 307 -6.57 -7.90 -31.34
CA ARG A 307 -7.70 -6.97 -31.16
C ARG A 307 -7.30 -5.78 -30.28
N LEU A 308 -8.14 -4.76 -30.24
CA LEU A 308 -7.91 -3.55 -29.44
C LEU A 308 -7.57 -3.87 -27.97
N GLU A 309 -8.37 -4.72 -27.31
CA GLU A 309 -8.19 -5.11 -25.90
C GLU A 309 -6.83 -5.76 -25.63
N GLU A 310 -6.31 -6.54 -26.58
CA GLU A 310 -5.03 -7.24 -26.43
C GLU A 310 -3.84 -6.30 -26.60
N VAL A 311 -4.04 -5.18 -27.29
CA VAL A 311 -3.03 -4.16 -27.56
C VAL A 311 -2.92 -3.11 -26.44
N GLU A 312 -3.94 -2.94 -25.61
CA GLU A 312 -3.93 -1.96 -24.49
C GLU A 312 -2.76 -2.17 -23.51
N SER A 313 -2.27 -3.41 -23.41
CA SER A 313 -1.13 -3.80 -22.55
C SER A 313 0.24 -3.73 -23.24
N CYS A 314 0.28 -3.32 -24.51
CA CYS A 314 1.46 -3.30 -25.37
C CYS A 314 1.74 -1.89 -25.90
N ASP A 315 2.99 -1.64 -26.31
CA ASP A 315 3.34 -0.45 -27.08
C ASP A 315 3.16 -0.79 -28.56
N TYR A 316 2.06 -0.30 -29.15
CA TYR A 316 1.69 -0.57 -30.53
C TYR A 316 2.05 0.57 -31.47
N ASP A 317 2.78 0.22 -32.52
CA ASP A 317 3.17 1.08 -33.64
C ASP A 317 2.38 0.68 -34.89
N GLY A 318 1.36 1.45 -35.23
CA GLY A 318 0.48 1.19 -36.36
C GLY A 318 -0.71 2.12 -36.43
N SER A 319 -1.64 1.82 -37.33
CA SER A 319 -2.84 2.62 -37.54
C SER A 319 -3.86 2.43 -36.40
N PRO A 320 -4.66 3.43 -36.02
CA PRO A 320 -5.68 3.28 -34.98
C PRO A 320 -6.71 2.18 -35.31
N PHE A 321 -7.22 1.49 -34.30
CA PHE A 321 -8.36 0.58 -34.46
C PHE A 321 -9.66 1.38 -34.61
N LEU A 322 -10.50 0.98 -35.55
CA LEU A 322 -11.80 1.55 -35.87
C LEU A 322 -12.87 1.12 -34.86
N ASN A 323 -12.76 -0.10 -34.33
CA ASN A 323 -13.67 -0.66 -33.32
C ASN A 323 -13.03 -1.85 -32.58
N THR A 324 -13.70 -2.32 -31.51
CA THR A 324 -13.25 -3.45 -30.68
C THR A 324 -13.25 -4.81 -31.39
N THR A 325 -13.92 -4.92 -32.54
CA THR A 325 -13.99 -6.16 -33.34
C THR A 325 -12.96 -6.24 -34.44
N GLU A 326 -12.28 -5.14 -34.75
CA GLU A 326 -11.23 -5.10 -35.78
C GLU A 326 -10.02 -5.92 -35.33
N ILE A 327 -9.51 -6.71 -36.28
CA ILE A 327 -8.33 -7.56 -36.09
C ILE A 327 -7.22 -7.01 -36.98
N LYS A 328 -6.06 -6.77 -36.37
CA LYS A 328 -4.85 -6.32 -37.08
C LYS A 328 -3.74 -7.34 -36.96
N LYS A 329 -2.95 -7.47 -38.03
CA LYS A 329 -1.79 -8.34 -38.06
C LYS A 329 -0.56 -7.56 -37.61
N VAL A 330 0.11 -8.04 -36.57
CA VAL A 330 1.25 -7.37 -35.94
C VAL A 330 2.45 -8.29 -35.84
N ARG A 331 3.65 -7.73 -35.89
CA ARG A 331 4.93 -8.40 -35.61
C ARG A 331 5.44 -7.96 -34.25
N VAL A 332 5.86 -8.92 -33.43
CA VAL A 332 6.50 -8.65 -32.14
C VAL A 332 7.92 -8.15 -32.38
N LEU A 333 8.16 -6.85 -32.12
CA LEU A 333 9.49 -6.24 -32.18
C LEU A 333 10.26 -6.50 -30.88
N SER A 334 9.61 -6.26 -29.74
CA SER A 334 10.14 -6.57 -28.42
C SER A 334 9.16 -7.50 -27.71
N PRO A 335 9.62 -8.60 -27.10
CA PRO A 335 8.76 -9.55 -26.42
C PRO A 335 8.05 -8.97 -25.20
N GLY A 336 8.56 -7.90 -24.59
CA GLY A 336 8.20 -7.49 -23.23
C GLY A 336 8.67 -8.53 -22.20
N TRP A 337 8.83 -8.12 -20.95
CA TRP A 337 9.41 -8.96 -19.90
C TRP A 337 8.59 -8.92 -18.63
N VAL A 338 8.52 -10.07 -17.94
CA VAL A 338 7.80 -10.26 -16.69
C VAL A 338 8.66 -11.03 -15.69
N TYR A 339 8.56 -10.66 -14.42
CA TYR A 339 9.02 -11.46 -13.32
C TYR A 339 7.93 -12.49 -12.96
N LYS A 340 8.08 -13.71 -13.48
CA LYS A 340 7.00 -14.70 -13.55
C LYS A 340 6.39 -15.08 -12.20
N ASN A 341 7.19 -15.30 -11.17
CA ASN A 341 6.68 -15.73 -9.86
C ASN A 341 5.96 -14.62 -9.09
N LYS A 342 6.08 -13.37 -9.54
CA LYS A 342 5.53 -12.19 -8.86
C LYS A 342 4.50 -11.46 -9.71
N ASP A 343 4.27 -11.90 -10.94
CA ASP A 343 3.39 -11.26 -11.91
C ASP A 343 3.69 -9.76 -12.11
N VAL A 344 4.96 -9.37 -12.00
CA VAL A 344 5.41 -7.98 -12.15
C VAL A 344 5.95 -7.77 -13.56
N GLN A 345 5.32 -6.86 -14.30
CA GLN A 345 5.77 -6.47 -15.63
C GLN A 345 7.00 -5.55 -15.54
N ILE A 346 8.08 -5.96 -16.21
CA ILE A 346 9.37 -5.25 -16.30
C ILE A 346 9.39 -4.32 -17.51
N SER A 347 8.81 -4.79 -18.62
CA SER A 347 8.66 -3.97 -19.83
C SER A 347 7.47 -4.43 -20.66
N ARG A 348 6.88 -3.49 -21.38
CA ARG A 348 5.76 -3.75 -22.29
C ARG A 348 6.24 -4.41 -23.57
N PRO A 349 5.49 -5.38 -24.12
CA PRO A 349 5.76 -5.86 -25.46
C PRO A 349 5.58 -4.74 -26.46
N ARG A 350 6.47 -4.68 -27.46
CA ARG A 350 6.34 -3.73 -28.58
C ARG A 350 5.89 -4.46 -29.83
N LEU A 351 4.80 -3.97 -30.42
CA LEU A 351 4.14 -4.56 -31.57
C LEU A 351 4.15 -3.57 -32.73
N LYS A 352 4.47 -4.03 -33.94
CA LYS A 352 4.37 -3.21 -35.16
C LYS A 352 3.37 -3.82 -36.12
N GLU A 353 2.44 -3.03 -36.64
CA GLU A 353 1.51 -3.47 -37.66
C GLU A 353 2.25 -3.92 -38.94
N VAL A 354 1.85 -5.08 -39.48
CA VAL A 354 2.42 -5.62 -40.71
C VAL A 354 1.62 -5.08 -41.90
N THR A 355 2.15 -4.06 -42.57
CA THR A 355 1.58 -3.58 -43.83
C THR A 355 1.91 -4.55 -44.97
N ARG A 356 1.06 -4.59 -46.01
CA ARG A 356 1.18 -5.51 -47.16
C ARG A 356 2.50 -5.44 -47.93
N GLU A 357 3.36 -4.45 -47.68
CA GLU A 357 4.64 -4.25 -48.40
C GLU A 357 5.84 -4.99 -47.77
N GLU A 358 5.77 -5.47 -46.52
CA GLU A 358 6.88 -6.18 -45.86
C GLU A 358 6.88 -7.72 -46.11
N GLY A 359 6.08 -8.18 -47.08
CA GLY A 359 5.98 -9.59 -47.49
C GLY A 359 6.57 -9.85 -48.87
N LYS A 360 7.89 -9.70 -49.03
CA LYS A 360 8.65 -10.27 -50.14
C LYS A 360 9.87 -11.01 -49.62
#